data_AF-A0A6B2NWV1-F1
#
_entry.id   AF-A0A6B2NWV1-F1
#
_cell.length_a   1.000
_cell.length_b   1.000
_cell.length_c   1.000
_cell.angle_alpha   90.00
_cell.angle_beta   90.00
_cell.angle_gamma   90.00
#
_symmetry.space_group_name_H-M   'P 1'
#
loop_
_entity.id
_entity.type
_entity.pdbx_description
1 polymer ?
#
loop_
_entity_poly.entity_id
_entity_poly.type
_entity_poly.pdbx_seq_one_letter_code
_entity_poly.pdbx_strand_id
1 'polypeptide(L)'
;MTVIAFPNPRPARLAGQKGEAMDVILHLGAHRCATTTFQHYMRQNAERLARDGTGFWGPHRTRAGLFRGILPGPSIATGRDPRRRAVGRIRLNLTRSALSGTRRLLVSEENMLGSMRENLRQAALYPSAGERLARYGQAFDGQVTDVLLNIRSQDLWWASALGYGLARGFGLPSQVALDWIARNPRGWRDVITDVACALPGARIWVLPFEIFAGRPEAQLATVTGRPAPREHSRERLNPTPDLAALRGLLPSALAAQLPKGEGRWTPFTPDQATALREAYADDLMWLAAGADGLAWLVDDLNKKSAGQTPPTPDLTRGKRNDQDRRLAGAG
;
A
#
# COMPACT_ATOMS: atom_id res chain seq x y z
N MET A 1 26.72 2.38 27.67
CA MET A 1 25.85 2.62 26.49
C MET A 1 24.66 1.71 26.60
N THR A 2 23.50 2.28 26.90
CA THR A 2 22.25 1.56 27.12
C THR A 2 21.78 0.98 25.79
N VAL A 3 21.77 -0.34 25.68
CA VAL A 3 21.19 -1.06 24.54
C VAL A 3 19.70 -0.77 24.58
N ILE A 4 19.23 0.08 23.67
CA ILE A 4 17.80 0.25 23.42
C ILE A 4 17.33 -1.08 22.81
N ALA A 5 16.71 -1.92 23.63
CA ALA A 5 16.01 -3.09 23.15
C ALA A 5 14.84 -2.58 22.28
N PHE A 6 14.93 -2.80 20.97
CA PHE A 6 13.82 -2.56 20.05
C PHE A 6 12.62 -3.37 20.55
N PRO A 7 11.43 -2.75 20.73
CA PRO A 7 10.31 -3.46 21.29
C PRO A 7 9.89 -4.59 20.35
N ASN A 8 9.48 -5.69 20.97
CA ASN A 8 8.62 -6.74 20.41
C ASN A 8 7.70 -6.14 19.32
N PRO A 9 7.57 -6.71 18.10
CA PRO A 9 6.89 -6.07 16.96
C PRO A 9 5.38 -5.87 17.14
N ARG A 10 4.85 -6.10 18.35
CA ARG A 10 3.57 -5.60 18.81
C ARG A 10 3.80 -4.94 20.18
N PRO A 11 3.67 -3.62 20.34
CA PRO A 11 3.51 -3.05 21.66
C PRO A 11 2.26 -3.70 22.30
N ALA A 12 2.42 -4.21 23.53
CA ALA A 12 1.36 -4.88 24.25
C ALA A 12 0.15 -3.93 24.38
N ARG A 13 -1.05 -4.45 24.11
CA ARG A 13 -2.28 -3.73 24.39
C ARG A 13 -2.30 -3.43 25.89
N LEU A 14 -2.49 -2.16 26.29
CA LEU A 14 -2.99 -1.88 27.64
C LEU A 14 -4.28 -2.67 27.77
N ALA A 15 -4.27 -3.71 28.62
CA ALA A 15 -5.33 -4.71 28.71
C ALA A 15 -6.69 -4.02 28.94
N GLY A 16 -7.45 -3.83 27.86
CA GLY A 16 -8.85 -3.47 27.91
C GLY A 16 -9.62 -4.70 28.38
N GLN A 17 -10.36 -4.51 29.47
CA GLN A 17 -11.10 -5.49 30.25
C GLN A 17 -11.93 -6.50 29.42
N LYS A 18 -11.92 -7.76 29.88
CA LYS A 18 -12.86 -8.88 29.64
C LYS A 18 -13.78 -8.79 28.39
N GLY A 19 -13.47 -9.64 27.41
CA GLY A 19 -14.23 -9.89 26.18
C GLY A 19 -13.50 -9.29 24.97
N GLU A 20 -12.57 -10.03 24.36
CA GLU A 20 -11.71 -9.48 23.30
C GLU A 20 -12.54 -8.93 22.13
N ALA A 21 -12.68 -7.60 22.07
CA ALA A 21 -13.23 -6.90 20.92
C ALA A 21 -12.39 -7.21 19.67
N MET A 22 -13.06 -7.39 18.53
CA MET A 22 -12.44 -7.66 17.23
C MET A 22 -11.47 -6.54 16.83
N ASP A 23 -10.24 -6.89 16.44
CA ASP A 23 -9.28 -5.93 15.88
C ASP A 23 -9.72 -5.51 14.47
N VAL A 24 -9.81 -4.21 14.18
CA VAL A 24 -10.07 -3.71 12.82
C VAL A 24 -8.81 -3.07 12.27
N ILE A 25 -8.29 -3.67 11.22
CA ILE A 25 -7.00 -3.33 10.62
C ILE A 25 -7.25 -2.73 9.24
N LEU A 26 -6.81 -1.50 9.01
CA LEU A 26 -6.90 -0.85 7.69
C LEU A 26 -5.60 -1.07 6.91
N HIS A 27 -5.66 -1.75 5.77
CA HIS A 27 -4.56 -1.81 4.81
C HIS A 27 -4.78 -0.79 3.69
N LEU A 28 -4.08 0.34 3.79
CA LEU A 28 -4.26 1.51 2.94
C LEU A 28 -3.46 1.44 1.62
N GLY A 29 -2.74 0.34 1.37
CA GLY A 29 -1.72 0.33 0.34
C GLY A 29 -0.48 1.06 0.81
N ALA A 30 0.20 1.89 0.05
CA ALA A 30 -0.33 2.76 -1.01
C ALA A 30 -0.55 2.10 -2.39
N HIS A 31 -1.23 2.83 -3.29
CA HIS A 31 -1.27 2.48 -4.71
C HIS A 31 0.15 2.24 -5.23
N ARG A 32 0.28 1.30 -6.18
CA ARG A 32 1.58 0.92 -6.77
C ARG A 32 2.59 0.31 -5.78
N CYS A 33 2.12 -0.05 -4.57
CA CYS A 33 2.87 -0.79 -3.56
C CYS A 33 2.34 -2.23 -3.37
N ALA A 34 2.03 -2.93 -4.47
CA ALA A 34 1.56 -4.34 -4.48
C ALA A 34 0.20 -4.61 -3.79
N THR A 35 -0.66 -3.60 -3.65
CA THR A 35 -2.02 -3.76 -3.07
C THR A 35 -2.86 -4.82 -3.78
N THR A 36 -2.89 -4.83 -5.11
CA THR A 36 -3.68 -5.82 -5.87
C THR A 36 -3.19 -7.24 -5.58
N THR A 37 -1.87 -7.45 -5.56
CA THR A 37 -1.27 -8.74 -5.22
C THR A 37 -1.70 -9.17 -3.81
N PHE A 38 -1.57 -8.30 -2.83
CA PHE A 38 -1.97 -8.59 -1.45
C PHE A 38 -3.47 -8.91 -1.34
N GLN A 39 -4.32 -8.11 -1.97
CA GLN A 39 -5.76 -8.32 -1.98
C GLN A 39 -6.16 -9.62 -2.69
N HIS A 40 -5.45 -10.01 -3.74
CA HIS A 40 -5.66 -11.29 -4.42
C HIS A 40 -5.29 -12.45 -3.51
N TYR A 41 -4.09 -12.40 -2.92
CA TYR A 41 -3.61 -13.37 -1.94
C TYR A 41 -4.61 -13.56 -0.78
N MET A 42 -5.15 -12.47 -0.22
CA MET A 42 -6.15 -12.53 0.85
C MET A 42 -7.44 -13.24 0.42
N ARG A 43 -7.88 -13.06 -0.84
CA ARG A 43 -9.09 -13.74 -1.36
C ARG A 43 -8.86 -15.22 -1.60
N GLN A 44 -7.72 -15.58 -2.20
CA GLN A 44 -7.42 -17.00 -2.46
C GLN A 44 -7.27 -17.79 -1.17
N ASN A 45 -6.88 -17.14 -0.08
CA ASN A 45 -6.72 -17.77 1.22
C ASN A 45 -7.89 -17.56 2.18
N ALA A 46 -9.03 -17.01 1.71
CA ALA A 46 -10.10 -16.54 2.58
C ALA A 46 -10.65 -17.62 3.54
N GLU A 47 -10.85 -18.85 3.08
CA GLU A 47 -11.36 -19.94 3.93
C GLU A 47 -10.38 -20.34 5.03
N ARG A 48 -9.09 -20.41 4.70
CA ARG A 48 -8.03 -20.71 5.67
C ARG A 48 -7.91 -19.59 6.70
N LEU A 49 -7.97 -18.34 6.25
CA LEU A 49 -7.92 -17.17 7.12
C LEU A 49 -9.14 -17.09 8.04
N ALA A 50 -10.34 -17.39 7.53
CA ALA A 50 -11.56 -17.42 8.32
C ALA A 50 -11.49 -18.44 9.47
N ARG A 51 -10.91 -19.63 9.23
CA ARG A 51 -10.68 -20.64 10.28
C ARG A 51 -9.74 -20.15 11.38
N ASP A 52 -8.82 -19.23 11.07
CA ASP A 52 -7.95 -18.56 12.04
C ASP A 52 -8.56 -17.28 12.64
N GLY A 53 -9.86 -17.04 12.38
CA GLY A 53 -10.58 -15.85 12.86
C GLY A 53 -10.17 -14.56 12.17
N THR A 54 -9.55 -14.63 10.98
CA THR A 54 -9.21 -13.47 10.15
C THR A 54 -10.24 -13.27 9.04
N GLY A 55 -11.00 -12.18 9.15
CA GLY A 55 -11.93 -11.72 8.11
C GLY A 55 -11.26 -10.74 7.14
N PHE A 56 -11.83 -10.60 5.94
CA PHE A 56 -11.31 -9.71 4.91
C PHE A 56 -12.40 -8.91 4.20
N TRP A 57 -12.24 -7.58 4.17
CA TRP A 57 -13.01 -6.67 3.32
C TRP A 57 -12.08 -6.04 2.28
N GLY A 58 -12.10 -6.59 1.06
CA GLY A 58 -11.35 -6.03 -0.07
C GLY A 58 -12.19 -5.13 -0.99
N PRO A 59 -11.58 -4.63 -2.08
CA PRO A 59 -12.22 -3.74 -3.07
C PRO A 59 -13.58 -4.19 -3.59
N HIS A 60 -13.76 -5.50 -3.81
CA HIS A 60 -15.03 -6.05 -4.28
C HIS A 60 -16.20 -5.76 -3.33
N ARG A 61 -15.93 -5.63 -2.02
CA ARG A 61 -16.94 -5.32 -1.01
C ARG A 61 -16.99 -3.82 -0.69
N THR A 62 -15.83 -3.19 -0.49
CA THR A 62 -15.72 -1.76 -0.15
C THR A 62 -16.33 -0.88 -1.24
N ARG A 63 -16.07 -1.22 -2.52
CA ARG A 63 -16.54 -0.49 -3.70
C ARG A 63 -17.95 -0.90 -4.14
N ALA A 64 -18.46 -2.07 -3.73
CA ALA A 64 -19.85 -2.51 -3.98
C ALA A 64 -20.88 -1.88 -3.01
N GLY A 65 -20.61 -0.67 -2.51
CA GLY A 65 -21.56 0.11 -1.74
C GLY A 65 -21.33 0.14 -0.23
N LEU A 66 -20.40 -0.64 0.32
CA LEU A 66 -20.07 -0.60 1.76
C LEU A 66 -19.63 0.81 2.18
N PHE A 67 -18.76 1.45 1.39
CA PHE A 67 -18.24 2.80 1.65
C PHE A 67 -19.03 3.92 0.96
N ARG A 68 -20.17 3.60 0.34
CA ARG A 68 -21.00 4.61 -0.34
C ARG A 68 -21.56 5.61 0.67
N GLY A 69 -21.23 6.89 0.47
CA GLY A 69 -21.70 8.02 1.28
C GLY A 69 -20.73 8.50 2.35
N ILE A 70 -19.54 7.90 2.49
CA ILE A 70 -18.51 8.36 3.44
C ILE A 70 -17.88 9.67 2.97
N LEU A 71 -17.47 9.70 1.70
CA LEU A 71 -16.87 10.87 1.07
C LEU A 71 -17.96 11.73 0.42
N PRO A 72 -17.77 13.06 0.40
CA PRO A 72 -18.66 13.95 -0.33
C PRO A 72 -18.61 13.61 -1.83
N GLY A 73 -19.76 13.68 -2.48
CA GLY A 73 -19.90 13.45 -3.91
C GLY A 73 -21.16 14.13 -4.43
N PRO A 74 -21.34 14.23 -5.75
CA PRO A 74 -22.55 14.78 -6.32
C PRO A 74 -23.75 13.95 -5.85
N SER A 75 -24.60 14.56 -5.02
CA SER A 75 -25.81 13.94 -4.51
C SER A 75 -26.97 14.89 -4.76
N ILE A 76 -28.06 14.35 -5.30
CA ILE A 76 -29.35 15.03 -5.31
C ILE A 76 -29.80 15.17 -3.85
N ALA A 77 -30.27 16.36 -3.46
CA ALA A 77 -30.83 16.60 -2.13
C ALA A 77 -32.10 15.75 -1.97
N THR A 78 -31.97 14.59 -1.33
CA THR A 78 -33.07 13.62 -1.16
C THR A 78 -33.65 13.63 0.26
N GLY A 79 -33.31 14.64 1.09
CA GLY A 79 -33.67 14.70 2.52
C GLY A 79 -33.01 13.62 3.39
N ARG A 80 -32.08 12.86 2.81
CA ARG A 80 -31.43 11.68 3.38
C ARG A 80 -29.99 12.02 3.71
N ASP A 81 -29.56 11.78 4.95
CA ASP A 81 -28.14 11.90 5.34
C ASP A 81 -27.34 10.68 4.84
N PRO A 82 -26.52 10.82 3.77
CA PRO A 82 -25.77 9.70 3.21
C PRO A 82 -24.64 9.23 4.14
N ARG A 83 -24.07 10.16 4.92
CA ARG A 83 -22.98 9.88 5.84
C ARG A 83 -23.47 9.05 7.01
N ARG A 84 -24.58 9.43 7.65
CA ARG A 84 -25.21 8.64 8.72
C ARG A 84 -25.56 7.23 8.25
N ARG A 85 -26.05 7.08 7.00
CA ARG A 85 -26.29 5.76 6.42
C ARG A 85 -25.01 4.96 6.22
N ALA A 86 -23.94 5.58 5.75
CA ALA A 86 -22.65 4.90 5.58
C ALA A 86 -22.09 4.39 6.92
N VAL A 87 -22.13 5.23 7.96
CA VAL A 87 -21.74 4.86 9.34
C VAL A 87 -22.55 3.66 9.83
N GLY A 88 -23.89 3.72 9.73
CA GLY A 88 -24.77 2.61 10.13
C GLY A 88 -24.46 1.32 9.36
N ARG A 89 -24.16 1.42 8.06
CA ARG A 89 -23.81 0.27 7.23
C ARG A 89 -22.50 -0.37 7.68
N ILE A 90 -21.46 0.43 7.97
CA ILE A 90 -20.17 -0.08 8.47
C ILE A 90 -20.38 -0.76 9.82
N ARG A 91 -21.05 -0.09 10.78
CA ARG A 91 -21.34 -0.65 12.11
C ARG A 91 -22.04 -2.00 12.01
N LEU A 92 -23.11 -2.11 11.22
CA LEU A 92 -23.82 -3.37 11.01
C LEU A 92 -22.91 -4.48 10.45
N ASN A 93 -22.01 -4.15 9.52
CA ASN A 93 -21.10 -5.13 8.94
C ASN A 93 -19.98 -5.53 9.92
N LEU A 94 -19.50 -4.61 10.75
CA LEU A 94 -18.54 -4.89 11.83
C LEU A 94 -19.16 -5.84 12.86
N THR A 95 -20.37 -5.51 13.35
CA THR A 95 -21.12 -6.37 14.29
C THR A 95 -21.34 -7.75 13.70
N ARG A 96 -21.76 -7.85 12.43
CA ARG A 96 -21.94 -9.16 11.76
C ARG A 96 -20.64 -9.96 11.70
N SER A 97 -19.51 -9.30 11.43
CA SER A 97 -18.22 -9.98 11.36
C SER A 97 -17.78 -10.49 12.73
N ALA A 98 -17.98 -9.69 13.79
CA ALA A 98 -17.70 -10.12 15.17
C ALA A 98 -18.60 -11.31 15.59
N LEU A 99 -19.90 -11.24 15.30
CA LEU A 99 -20.85 -12.33 15.60
C LEU A 99 -20.55 -13.61 14.81
N SER A 100 -19.90 -13.51 13.64
CA SER A 100 -19.45 -14.67 12.87
C SER A 100 -18.10 -15.23 13.35
N GLY A 101 -17.60 -14.81 14.52
CA GLY A 101 -16.34 -15.29 15.10
C GLY A 101 -15.08 -14.65 14.53
N THR A 102 -15.20 -13.55 13.75
CA THR A 102 -14.02 -12.81 13.30
C THR A 102 -13.36 -12.14 14.49
N ARG A 103 -12.10 -12.47 14.74
CA ARG A 103 -11.27 -11.85 15.80
C ARG A 103 -10.46 -10.69 15.26
N ARG A 104 -10.08 -10.75 13.97
CA ARG A 104 -9.31 -9.72 13.27
C ARG A 104 -9.90 -9.48 11.90
N LEU A 105 -10.29 -8.25 11.61
CA LEU A 105 -10.84 -7.86 10.34
C LEU A 105 -9.84 -6.99 9.58
N LEU A 106 -9.34 -7.50 8.47
CA LEU A 106 -8.51 -6.72 7.56
C LEU A 106 -9.36 -6.05 6.49
N VAL A 107 -9.32 -4.73 6.42
CA VAL A 107 -10.01 -3.91 5.43
C VAL A 107 -8.96 -3.33 4.49
N SER A 108 -8.91 -3.79 3.24
CA SER A 108 -7.94 -3.29 2.26
C SER A 108 -8.61 -2.44 1.20
N GLU A 109 -8.28 -1.15 1.19
CA GLU A 109 -8.76 -0.19 0.19
C GLU A 109 -7.81 0.99 0.08
N GLU A 110 -6.99 0.99 -0.96
CA GLU A 110 -6.02 2.05 -1.22
C GLU A 110 -6.65 3.40 -1.57
N ASN A 111 -7.91 3.41 -2.06
CA ASN A 111 -8.61 4.66 -2.35
C ASN A 111 -9.00 5.43 -1.08
N MET A 112 -8.85 4.85 0.11
CA MET A 112 -9.06 5.59 1.36
C MET A 112 -8.09 6.78 1.48
N LEU A 113 -6.81 6.58 1.08
CA LEU A 113 -5.80 7.64 1.09
C LEU A 113 -6.04 8.74 0.05
N GLY A 114 -6.67 8.41 -1.08
CA GLY A 114 -6.77 9.31 -2.23
C GLY A 114 -6.79 8.52 -3.53
N SER A 115 -6.65 9.19 -4.66
CA SER A 115 -6.63 8.53 -5.97
C SER A 115 -5.36 8.83 -6.74
N MET A 116 -4.90 7.87 -7.55
CA MET A 116 -3.79 8.09 -8.47
C MET A 116 -4.02 9.29 -9.40
N ARG A 117 -5.26 9.49 -9.84
CA ARG A 117 -5.64 10.62 -10.70
C ARG A 117 -5.42 11.96 -9.98
N GLU A 118 -5.78 12.05 -8.71
CA GLU A 118 -5.56 13.25 -7.91
C GLU A 118 -4.07 13.49 -7.67
N ASN A 119 -3.31 12.45 -7.34
CA ASN A 119 -1.86 12.55 -7.14
C ASN A 119 -1.17 13.06 -8.41
N LEU A 120 -1.51 12.50 -9.57
CA LEU A 120 -0.97 12.92 -10.87
C LEU A 120 -1.39 14.35 -11.24
N ARG A 121 -2.66 14.71 -11.02
CA ARG A 121 -3.18 16.06 -11.33
C ARG A 121 -2.54 17.14 -10.46
N GLN A 122 -2.31 16.84 -9.18
CA GLN A 122 -1.78 17.80 -8.20
C GLN A 122 -0.26 17.71 -8.06
N ALA A 123 0.40 16.80 -8.78
CA ALA A 123 1.84 16.53 -8.64
C ALA A 123 2.29 16.35 -7.17
N ALA A 124 1.45 15.73 -6.33
CA ALA A 124 1.65 15.60 -4.89
C ALA A 124 1.21 14.22 -4.38
N LEU A 125 1.92 13.68 -3.37
CA LEU A 125 1.56 12.41 -2.73
C LEU A 125 0.31 12.57 -1.87
N TYR A 126 -0.82 12.03 -2.30
CA TYR A 126 -2.08 11.95 -1.52
C TYR A 126 -2.44 13.27 -0.79
N PRO A 127 -2.67 14.37 -1.52
CA PRO A 127 -2.84 15.70 -0.93
C PRO A 127 -4.08 15.84 -0.02
N SER A 128 -5.06 14.94 -0.15
CA SER A 128 -6.29 14.94 0.64
C SER A 128 -6.37 13.79 1.66
N ALA A 129 -5.25 13.11 1.95
CA ALA A 129 -5.23 11.92 2.82
C ALA A 129 -5.88 12.16 4.18
N GLY A 130 -5.51 13.25 4.86
CA GLY A 130 -6.02 13.57 6.20
C GLY A 130 -7.54 13.74 6.23
N GLU A 131 -8.09 14.62 5.38
CA GLU A 131 -9.53 14.87 5.34
C GLU A 131 -10.33 13.60 5.01
N ARG A 132 -9.85 12.83 4.03
CA ARG A 132 -10.51 11.59 3.61
C ARG A 132 -10.50 10.56 4.73
N LEU A 133 -9.35 10.31 5.33
CA LEU A 133 -9.22 9.33 6.40
C LEU A 133 -9.98 9.75 7.65
N ALA A 134 -10.09 11.03 7.98
CA ALA A 134 -10.89 11.48 9.11
C ALA A 134 -12.36 11.08 8.95
N ARG A 135 -12.90 11.15 7.72
CA ARG A 135 -14.27 10.70 7.41
C ARG A 135 -14.42 9.19 7.56
N TYR A 136 -13.41 8.41 7.14
CA TYR A 136 -13.39 6.96 7.37
C TYR A 136 -13.27 6.64 8.87
N GLY A 137 -12.38 7.30 9.60
CA GLY A 137 -12.21 7.14 11.05
C GLY A 137 -13.51 7.35 11.81
N GLN A 138 -14.26 8.40 11.47
CA GLN A 138 -15.60 8.63 12.00
C GLN A 138 -16.60 7.53 11.63
N ALA A 139 -16.50 6.97 10.41
CA ALA A 139 -17.37 5.89 9.97
C ALA A 139 -17.06 4.53 10.64
N PHE A 140 -15.81 4.30 11.02
CA PHE A 140 -15.39 3.17 11.85
C PHE A 140 -15.54 3.43 13.35
N ASP A 141 -15.81 4.67 13.76
CA ASP A 141 -16.19 5.04 15.13
C ASP A 141 -15.15 4.61 16.18
N GLY A 142 -13.88 4.87 15.89
CA GLY A 142 -12.77 4.54 16.78
C GLY A 142 -12.42 3.04 16.87
N GLN A 143 -13.07 2.17 16.08
CA GLN A 143 -12.80 0.73 16.10
C GLN A 143 -11.53 0.32 15.37
N VAL A 144 -10.89 1.22 14.62
CA VAL A 144 -9.63 0.93 13.93
C VAL A 144 -8.51 0.80 14.97
N THR A 145 -7.93 -0.38 15.06
CA THR A 145 -6.83 -0.67 15.99
C THR A 145 -5.47 -0.46 15.33
N ASP A 146 -5.37 -0.74 14.03
CA ASP A 146 -4.11 -0.75 13.31
C ASP A 146 -4.30 -0.26 11.87
N VAL A 147 -3.27 0.38 11.34
CA VAL A 147 -3.14 0.81 9.95
C VAL A 147 -1.87 0.20 9.38
N LEU A 148 -1.96 -0.41 8.21
CA LEU A 148 -0.80 -0.78 7.39
C LEU A 148 -0.69 0.21 6.24
N LEU A 149 0.49 0.82 6.15
CA LEU A 149 0.88 1.70 5.07
C LEU A 149 2.19 1.23 4.44
N ASN A 150 2.07 0.59 3.29
CA ASN A 150 3.16 0.36 2.37
C ASN A 150 3.61 1.65 1.68
N ILE A 151 4.89 1.99 1.84
CA ILE A 151 5.55 3.10 1.17
C ILE A 151 6.56 2.57 0.16
N ARG A 152 7.03 3.41 -0.77
CA ARG A 152 7.98 3.02 -1.82
C ARG A 152 8.88 4.20 -2.15
N SER A 153 10.10 3.93 -2.62
CA SER A 153 10.97 4.99 -3.12
C SER A 153 10.25 5.89 -4.11
N GLN A 154 10.31 7.20 -3.90
CA GLN A 154 9.41 8.13 -4.58
C GLN A 154 9.68 8.19 -6.09
N ASP A 155 10.94 8.05 -6.52
CA ASP A 155 11.30 7.96 -7.94
C ASP A 155 10.61 6.76 -8.62
N LEU A 156 10.61 5.61 -7.95
CA LEU A 156 9.97 4.39 -8.44
C LEU A 156 8.45 4.42 -8.32
N TRP A 157 7.92 5.06 -7.28
CA TRP A 157 6.48 5.25 -7.09
C TRP A 157 5.92 6.15 -8.18
N TRP A 158 6.52 7.31 -8.40
CA TRP A 158 6.09 8.27 -9.44
C TRP A 158 6.27 7.73 -10.85
N ALA A 159 7.40 7.07 -11.16
CA ALA A 159 7.58 6.40 -12.45
C ALA A 159 6.48 5.36 -12.69
N SER A 160 6.12 4.60 -11.65
CA SER A 160 5.03 3.64 -11.71
C SER A 160 3.65 4.30 -11.84
N ALA A 161 3.45 5.47 -11.23
CA ALA A 161 2.22 6.24 -11.29
C ALA A 161 1.96 6.79 -12.68
N LEU A 162 3.00 7.40 -13.27
CA LEU A 162 2.99 7.93 -14.62
C LEU A 162 2.77 6.81 -15.63
N GLY A 163 3.45 5.67 -15.49
CA GLY A 163 3.26 4.52 -16.38
C GLY A 163 1.83 3.96 -16.33
N TYR A 164 1.22 3.97 -15.15
CA TYR A 164 -0.21 3.66 -15.00
C TYR A 164 -1.10 4.70 -15.69
N GLY A 165 -0.77 6.00 -15.58
CA GLY A 165 -1.47 7.08 -16.27
C GLY A 165 -1.40 6.94 -17.79
N LEU A 166 -0.23 6.62 -18.34
CA LEU A 166 -0.06 6.36 -19.78
C LEU A 166 -0.96 5.24 -20.28
N ALA A 167 -0.96 4.10 -19.58
CA ALA A 167 -1.82 2.96 -19.90
C ALA A 167 -3.32 3.27 -19.78
N ARG A 168 -3.69 4.43 -19.21
CA ARG A 168 -5.06 4.92 -19.06
C ARG A 168 -5.37 6.14 -19.93
N GLY A 169 -4.45 6.54 -20.81
CA GLY A 169 -4.66 7.63 -21.77
C GLY A 169 -4.39 9.04 -21.24
N PHE A 170 -3.70 9.21 -20.10
CA PHE A 170 -3.40 10.53 -19.54
C PHE A 170 -2.30 11.31 -20.30
N GLY A 171 -1.72 10.73 -21.35
CA GLY A 171 -0.64 11.35 -22.14
C GLY A 171 0.70 11.36 -21.42
N LEU A 172 1.75 11.79 -22.13
CA LEU A 172 3.10 11.91 -21.58
C LEU A 172 3.21 13.12 -20.64
N PRO A 173 3.92 13.01 -19.51
CA PRO A 173 4.19 14.14 -18.66
C PRO A 173 5.11 15.14 -19.37
N SER A 174 4.85 16.43 -19.20
CA SER A 174 5.79 17.48 -19.62
C SER A 174 6.98 17.56 -18.66
N GLN A 175 8.09 18.14 -19.11
CA GLN A 175 9.24 18.39 -18.23
C GLN A 175 8.89 19.27 -17.03
N VAL A 176 8.01 20.27 -17.23
CA VAL A 176 7.49 21.11 -16.13
C VAL A 176 6.75 20.28 -15.09
N ALA A 177 5.94 19.31 -15.50
CA ALA A 177 5.23 18.44 -14.57
C ALA A 177 6.19 17.52 -13.79
N LEU A 178 7.23 16.99 -14.46
CA LEU A 178 8.26 16.17 -13.81
C LEU A 178 9.08 16.99 -12.80
N ASP A 179 9.40 18.24 -13.14
CA ASP A 179 10.06 19.19 -12.26
C ASP A 179 9.22 19.51 -11.01
N TRP A 180 7.91 19.74 -11.17
CA TRP A 180 7.01 19.96 -10.05
C TRP A 180 6.93 18.74 -9.13
N ILE A 181 6.84 17.54 -9.70
CA ILE A 181 6.86 16.30 -8.92
C ILE A 181 8.17 16.17 -8.14
N ALA A 182 9.31 16.37 -8.81
CA ALA A 182 10.63 16.16 -8.21
C ALA A 182 10.99 17.18 -7.11
N ARG A 183 10.45 18.41 -7.18
CA ARG A 183 10.70 19.48 -6.21
C ARG A 183 9.59 19.61 -5.16
N ASN A 184 8.54 18.77 -5.21
CA ASN A 184 7.46 18.87 -4.24
C ASN A 184 7.99 18.48 -2.85
N PRO A 185 7.87 19.34 -1.83
CA PRO A 185 8.37 19.04 -0.49
C PRO A 185 7.59 17.93 0.20
N ARG A 186 6.37 17.61 -0.28
CA ARG A 186 5.49 16.63 0.36
C ARG A 186 5.97 15.20 0.11
N GLY A 187 6.40 14.53 1.18
CA GLY A 187 6.88 13.15 1.20
C GLY A 187 5.96 12.15 1.90
N TRP A 188 6.48 10.97 2.21
CA TRP A 188 5.73 9.96 2.96
C TRP A 188 5.55 10.36 4.41
N ARG A 189 6.48 11.11 5.01
CA ARG A 189 6.33 11.68 6.35
C ARG A 189 5.04 12.48 6.48
N ASP A 190 4.73 13.33 5.51
CA ASP A 190 3.50 14.13 5.52
C ASP A 190 2.25 13.25 5.41
N VAL A 191 2.28 12.23 4.55
CA VAL A 191 1.16 11.28 4.40
C VAL A 191 0.96 10.48 5.68
N ILE A 192 2.03 10.06 6.36
CA ILE A 192 1.97 9.32 7.63
C ILE A 192 1.41 10.22 8.73
N THR A 193 1.86 11.48 8.78
CA THR A 193 1.35 12.48 9.73
C THR A 193 -0.15 12.70 9.54
N ASP A 194 -0.61 12.84 8.28
CA ASP A 194 -2.04 12.94 7.97
C ASP A 194 -2.84 11.71 8.44
N VAL A 195 -2.29 10.51 8.26
CA VAL A 195 -2.90 9.26 8.73
C VAL A 195 -3.01 9.26 10.27
N ALA A 196 -1.95 9.65 10.97
CA ALA A 196 -1.91 9.72 12.43
C ALA A 196 -2.93 10.73 12.98
N CYS A 197 -3.00 11.92 12.38
CA CYS A 197 -4.00 12.93 12.75
C CYS A 197 -5.44 12.46 12.49
N ALA A 198 -5.68 11.74 11.40
CA ALA A 198 -7.01 11.23 11.05
C ALA A 198 -7.47 10.03 11.90
N LEU A 199 -6.52 9.26 12.44
CA LEU A 199 -6.76 8.01 13.17
C LEU A 199 -5.93 7.95 14.48
N PRO A 200 -6.12 8.89 15.43
CA PRO A 200 -5.21 9.11 16.56
C PRO A 200 -5.13 7.97 17.59
N GLY A 201 -6.00 6.96 17.51
CA GLY A 201 -5.96 5.77 18.36
C GLY A 201 -5.40 4.51 17.68
N ALA A 202 -5.10 4.58 16.38
CA ALA A 202 -4.65 3.43 15.61
C ALA A 202 -3.12 3.36 15.57
N ARG A 203 -2.55 2.17 15.69
CA ARG A 203 -1.12 1.96 15.49
C ARG A 203 -0.79 1.95 14.00
N ILE A 204 0.17 2.74 13.56
CA ILE A 204 0.55 2.82 12.14
C ILE A 204 1.80 2.02 11.87
N TRP A 205 1.64 0.94 11.10
CA TRP A 205 2.71 0.07 10.63
C TRP A 205 3.12 0.48 9.23
N VAL A 206 4.40 0.82 9.04
CA VAL A 206 4.93 1.27 7.76
C VAL A 206 5.78 0.17 7.12
N LEU A 207 5.42 -0.24 5.91
CA LEU A 207 6.02 -1.40 5.22
C LEU A 207 6.71 -0.97 3.91
N PRO A 208 8.04 -0.91 3.85
CA PRO A 208 8.74 -0.59 2.60
C PRO A 208 8.44 -1.60 1.49
N PHE A 209 8.00 -1.11 0.34
CA PHE A 209 7.68 -1.93 -0.83
C PHE A 209 8.88 -2.76 -1.27
N GLU A 210 10.08 -2.19 -1.21
CA GLU A 210 11.35 -2.80 -1.58
C GLU A 210 11.62 -4.09 -0.78
N ILE A 211 11.07 -4.17 0.44
CA ILE A 211 11.18 -5.34 1.33
C ILE A 211 9.99 -6.29 1.13
N PHE A 212 8.78 -5.74 1.08
CA PHE A 212 7.54 -6.51 1.21
C PHE A 212 6.84 -6.85 -0.12
N ALA A 213 7.31 -6.31 -1.24
CA ALA A 213 6.74 -6.60 -2.56
C ALA A 213 6.91 -8.08 -2.94
N GLY A 214 5.79 -8.76 -3.17
CA GLY A 214 5.78 -10.20 -3.45
C GLY A 214 6.01 -11.08 -2.21
N ARG A 215 5.85 -10.49 -1.02
CA ARG A 215 5.80 -11.20 0.27
C ARG A 215 4.50 -10.87 1.03
N PRO A 216 3.31 -11.05 0.43
CA PRO A 216 2.04 -10.75 1.11
C PRO A 216 1.82 -11.59 2.38
N GLU A 217 2.39 -12.79 2.44
CA GLU A 217 2.43 -13.64 3.63
C GLU A 217 3.19 -12.98 4.79
N ALA A 218 4.33 -12.33 4.49
CA ALA A 218 5.11 -11.64 5.50
C ALA A 218 4.36 -10.40 6.02
N GLN A 219 3.75 -9.63 5.11
CA GLN A 219 2.93 -8.47 5.49
C GLN A 219 1.77 -8.88 6.40
N LEU A 220 1.07 -9.96 6.04
CA LEU A 220 -0.02 -10.49 6.86
C LEU A 220 0.49 -10.98 8.22
N ALA A 221 1.59 -11.73 8.25
CA ALA A 221 2.16 -12.28 9.48
C ALA A 221 2.57 -11.17 10.46
N THR A 222 3.18 -10.09 9.97
CA THR A 222 3.55 -8.92 10.77
C THR A 222 2.33 -8.35 11.50
N VAL A 223 1.26 -8.01 10.77
CA VAL A 223 0.13 -7.34 11.43
C VAL A 223 -0.70 -8.28 12.29
N THR A 224 -0.84 -9.51 11.84
CA THR A 224 -1.68 -10.49 12.55
C THR A 224 -0.97 -11.14 13.73
N GLY A 225 0.36 -11.07 13.79
CA GLY A 225 1.19 -11.77 14.77
C GLY A 225 1.11 -13.29 14.66
N ARG A 226 0.76 -13.83 13.48
CA ARG A 226 0.49 -15.26 13.27
C ARG A 226 1.11 -15.78 11.98
N PRO A 227 1.35 -17.10 11.87
CA PRO A 227 1.77 -17.72 10.63
C PRO A 227 0.76 -17.45 9.50
N ALA A 228 1.24 -16.89 8.39
CA ALA A 228 0.44 -16.65 7.21
C ALA A 228 0.53 -17.82 6.21
N PRO A 229 -0.54 -18.10 5.44
CA PRO A 229 -0.51 -19.03 4.31
C PRO A 229 0.61 -18.73 3.31
N ARG A 230 1.18 -19.76 2.68
CA ARG A 230 2.20 -19.59 1.62
C ARG A 230 1.59 -19.73 0.22
N GLU A 231 0.40 -20.30 0.13
CA GLU A 231 -0.35 -20.50 -1.11
C GLU A 231 -0.67 -19.14 -1.74
N HIS A 232 -0.47 -19.02 -3.06
CA HIS A 232 -0.62 -17.79 -3.83
C HIS A 232 0.29 -16.61 -3.42
N SER A 233 1.23 -16.81 -2.49
CA SER A 233 2.11 -15.74 -2.00
C SER A 233 3.13 -15.22 -3.03
N ARG A 234 3.42 -16.01 -4.06
CA ARG A 234 4.41 -15.68 -5.10
C ARG A 234 3.82 -15.08 -6.37
N GLU A 235 2.50 -14.96 -6.43
CA GLU A 235 1.84 -14.31 -7.55
C GLU A 235 2.14 -12.81 -7.57
N ARG A 236 2.25 -12.24 -8.77
CA ARG A 236 2.52 -10.82 -8.98
C ARG A 236 1.50 -10.25 -9.93
N LEU A 237 0.66 -9.35 -9.42
CA LEU A 237 -0.42 -8.74 -10.19
C LEU A 237 -0.21 -7.25 -10.39
N ASN A 238 -0.75 -6.75 -11.51
CA ASN A 238 -0.69 -5.35 -11.93
C ASN A 238 0.74 -4.73 -11.91
N PRO A 239 1.78 -5.43 -12.40
CA PRO A 239 3.08 -4.79 -12.59
C PRO A 239 2.94 -3.60 -13.53
N THR A 240 3.80 -2.59 -13.37
CA THR A 240 3.88 -1.52 -14.36
C THR A 240 4.32 -2.14 -15.70
N PRO A 241 3.64 -1.82 -16.82
CA PRO A 241 4.14 -2.22 -18.13
C PRO A 241 5.57 -1.72 -18.34
N ASP A 242 6.41 -2.53 -18.96
CA ASP A 242 7.75 -2.10 -19.40
C ASP A 242 7.63 -1.19 -20.64
N LEU A 243 8.76 -0.64 -21.10
CA LEU A 243 8.80 0.26 -22.26
C LEU A 243 8.23 -0.39 -23.52
N ALA A 244 8.46 -1.69 -23.74
CA ALA A 244 7.94 -2.40 -24.90
C ALA A 244 6.40 -2.48 -24.85
N ALA A 245 5.86 -2.89 -23.70
CA ALA A 245 4.43 -2.93 -23.47
C ALA A 245 3.79 -1.54 -23.51
N LEU A 246 4.43 -0.50 -22.95
CA LEU A 246 3.94 0.88 -23.03
C LEU A 246 3.87 1.37 -24.49
N ARG A 247 4.90 1.12 -25.31
CA ARG A 247 4.86 1.48 -26.73
C ARG A 247 3.71 0.79 -27.47
N GLY A 248 3.42 -0.48 -27.14
CA GLY A 248 2.30 -1.21 -27.71
C GLY A 248 0.92 -0.72 -27.27
N LEU A 249 0.82 -0.02 -26.14
CA LEU A 249 -0.43 0.54 -25.61
C LEU A 249 -0.73 1.97 -26.09
N LEU A 250 0.26 2.66 -26.65
CA LEU A 250 0.17 4.08 -26.99
C LEU A 250 -0.01 4.29 -28.50
N PRO A 251 -0.70 5.38 -28.92
CA PRO A 251 -0.67 5.85 -30.30
C PRO A 251 0.77 6.06 -30.79
N SER A 252 1.02 5.80 -32.08
CA SER A 252 2.37 5.84 -32.68
C SER A 252 3.14 7.13 -32.38
N ALA A 253 2.46 8.28 -32.44
CA ALA A 253 3.05 9.59 -32.16
C ALA A 253 3.52 9.77 -30.70
N LEU A 254 2.84 9.14 -29.73
CA LEU A 254 3.26 9.15 -28.32
C LEU A 254 4.29 8.06 -28.04
N ALA A 255 4.14 6.88 -28.65
CA ALA A 255 5.09 5.78 -28.51
C ALA A 255 6.50 6.18 -28.99
N ALA A 256 6.60 6.99 -30.05
CA ALA A 256 7.86 7.50 -30.58
C ALA A 256 8.60 8.47 -29.64
N GLN A 257 7.89 9.07 -28.68
CA GLN A 257 8.47 9.99 -27.69
C GLN A 257 8.99 9.27 -26.43
N LEU A 258 8.66 7.98 -26.25
CA LEU A 258 9.25 7.19 -25.17
C LEU A 258 10.74 6.95 -25.44
N PRO A 259 11.59 6.92 -24.40
CA PRO A 259 13.02 6.66 -24.56
C PRO A 259 13.23 5.30 -25.24
N LYS A 260 14.28 5.17 -26.06
CA LYS A 260 14.68 3.88 -26.67
C LYS A 260 15.12 2.88 -25.59
N GLY A 261 15.05 1.59 -25.91
CA GLY A 261 15.47 0.50 -25.01
C GLY A 261 14.31 -0.31 -24.44
N GLU A 262 14.67 -1.20 -23.51
CA GLU A 262 13.80 -2.17 -22.86
C GLU A 262 13.71 -1.92 -21.34
N GLY A 263 12.81 -2.64 -20.66
CA GLY A 263 12.70 -2.60 -19.21
C GLY A 263 11.84 -1.44 -18.69
N ARG A 264 12.08 -1.05 -17.44
CA ARG A 264 11.21 -0.11 -16.72
C ARG A 264 11.32 1.29 -17.31
N TRP A 265 10.18 1.94 -17.51
CA TRP A 265 10.15 3.37 -17.84
C TRP A 265 10.51 4.21 -16.61
N THR A 266 11.54 5.05 -16.76
CA THR A 266 12.01 6.03 -15.77
C THR A 266 11.95 7.42 -16.40
N PRO A 267 10.90 8.22 -16.12
CA PRO A 267 10.68 9.49 -16.81
C PRO A 267 11.52 10.66 -16.29
N PHE A 268 12.20 10.49 -15.15
CA PHE A 268 12.96 11.55 -14.48
C PHE A 268 14.39 11.65 -14.97
N THR A 269 14.95 12.86 -14.96
CA THR A 269 16.39 13.09 -15.13
C THR A 269 17.17 12.52 -13.92
N PRO A 270 18.50 12.32 -14.03
CA PRO A 270 19.31 11.87 -12.90
C PRO A 270 19.17 12.73 -11.65
N ASP A 271 19.11 14.06 -11.80
CA ASP A 271 18.98 14.99 -10.68
C ASP A 271 17.59 14.91 -10.04
N GLN A 272 16.53 14.88 -10.85
CA GLN A 272 15.15 14.71 -10.38
C GLN A 272 14.98 13.37 -9.64
N ALA A 273 15.54 12.29 -10.18
CA ALA A 273 15.49 10.98 -9.54
C ALA A 273 16.28 10.94 -8.23
N THR A 274 17.39 11.68 -8.15
CA THR A 274 18.19 11.81 -6.93
C THR A 274 17.43 12.55 -5.85
N ALA A 275 16.83 13.70 -6.16
CA ALA A 275 15.99 14.45 -5.22
C ALA A 275 14.84 13.61 -4.64
N LEU A 276 14.15 12.83 -5.50
CA LEU A 276 13.08 11.94 -5.06
C LEU A 276 13.59 10.78 -4.17
N ARG A 277 14.80 10.28 -4.42
CA ARG A 277 15.43 9.25 -3.56
C ARG A 277 15.89 9.83 -2.24
N GLU A 278 16.44 11.04 -2.23
CA GLU A 278 16.83 11.76 -1.01
C GLU A 278 15.62 12.01 -0.11
N ALA A 279 14.52 12.52 -0.66
CA ALA A 279 13.27 12.69 0.08
C ALA A 279 12.79 11.37 0.72
N TYR A 280 12.88 10.26 -0.01
CA TYR A 280 12.55 8.94 0.53
C TYR A 280 13.53 8.45 1.60
N ALA A 281 14.83 8.73 1.44
CA ALA A 281 15.83 8.40 2.44
C ALA A 281 15.60 9.17 3.74
N ASP A 282 15.23 10.44 3.66
CA ASP A 282 14.85 11.28 4.80
C ASP A 282 13.57 10.79 5.49
N ASP A 283 12.58 10.33 4.73
CA ASP A 283 11.38 9.66 5.26
C ASP A 283 11.76 8.40 6.05
N LEU A 284 12.63 7.55 5.49
CA LEU A 284 13.10 6.32 6.13
C LEU A 284 13.96 6.59 7.37
N MET A 285 14.82 7.61 7.34
CA MET A 285 15.65 7.99 8.48
C MET A 285 14.78 8.45 9.66
N TRP A 286 13.77 9.27 9.39
CA TRP A 286 12.79 9.69 10.39
C TRP A 286 11.99 8.51 10.95
N LEU A 287 11.56 7.59 10.09
CA LEU A 287 10.89 6.35 10.50
C LEU A 287 11.79 5.48 11.40
N ALA A 288 13.06 5.32 11.04
CA ALA A 288 14.04 4.58 11.82
C ALA A 288 14.35 5.25 13.17
N ALA A 289 14.26 6.59 13.24
CA ALA A 289 14.39 7.35 14.47
C ALA A 289 13.14 7.30 15.37
N GLY A 290 12.10 6.53 14.99
CA GLY A 290 10.89 6.33 15.78
C GLY A 290 9.70 7.22 15.37
N ALA A 291 9.82 7.96 14.27
CA ALA A 291 8.72 8.70 13.64
C ALA A 291 7.96 9.65 14.58
N ASP A 292 8.65 10.27 15.54
CA ASP A 292 8.05 11.09 16.61
C ASP A 292 6.96 10.35 17.43
N GLY A 293 6.99 9.02 17.45
CA GLY A 293 5.96 8.17 18.05
C GLY A 293 4.68 7.99 17.22
N LEU A 294 4.63 8.54 15.99
CA LEU A 294 3.44 8.47 15.13
C LEU A 294 3.31 7.13 14.40
N ALA A 295 4.42 6.45 14.11
CA ALA A 295 4.42 5.22 13.32
C ALA A 295 5.62 4.31 13.62
N TRP A 296 5.49 3.04 13.23
CA TRP A 296 6.54 2.02 13.38
C TRP A 296 6.96 1.48 12.01
N LEU A 297 8.24 1.61 11.69
CA LEU A 297 8.84 0.95 10.54
C LEU A 297 8.88 -0.55 10.79
N VAL A 298 8.35 -1.34 9.85
CA VAL A 298 8.41 -2.79 9.95
C VAL A 298 9.74 -3.28 9.39
N ASP A 299 10.54 -3.91 10.25
CA ASP A 299 11.78 -4.56 9.87
C ASP A 299 11.54 -5.83 9.04
N ASP A 300 12.47 -6.11 8.12
CA ASP A 300 12.55 -7.42 7.51
C ASP A 300 13.16 -8.41 8.50
N LEU A 301 12.32 -9.22 9.15
CA LEU A 301 12.76 -10.26 10.09
C LEU A 301 13.77 -11.27 9.49
N ASN A 302 13.90 -11.32 8.15
CA ASN A 302 14.87 -12.17 7.46
C ASN A 302 16.15 -11.44 7.03
N LYS A 303 16.23 -10.11 7.20
CA LYS A 303 17.41 -9.33 6.86
C LYS A 303 18.34 -9.37 8.07
N LYS A 304 19.43 -10.13 7.97
CA LYS A 304 20.55 -10.00 8.92
C LYS A 304 20.96 -8.53 8.94
N SER A 305 21.07 -7.93 10.12
CA SER A 305 21.60 -6.58 10.29
C SER A 305 22.85 -6.43 9.44
N ALA A 306 22.92 -5.39 8.61
CA ALA A 306 24.09 -5.15 7.80
C ALA A 306 25.30 -5.03 8.74
N GLY A 307 26.30 -5.89 8.54
CA GLY A 307 27.64 -5.60 9.05
C GLY A 307 28.14 -4.28 8.46
N GLN A 308 29.28 -3.79 8.92
CA GLN A 308 29.86 -2.47 8.58
C GLN A 308 30.18 -2.23 7.08
N THR A 309 29.74 -3.10 6.18
CA THR A 309 29.94 -2.98 4.73
C THR A 309 28.57 -2.89 4.03
N PRO A 310 28.30 -1.82 3.26
CA PRO A 310 27.04 -1.70 2.53
C PRO A 310 26.93 -2.83 1.48
N PRO A 311 25.80 -3.55 1.40
CA PRO A 311 25.58 -4.46 0.29
C PRO A 311 25.32 -3.68 -0.99
N THR A 312 26.02 -4.05 -2.06
CA THR A 312 25.79 -3.57 -3.42
C THR A 312 24.38 -3.92 -3.89
N PRO A 313 23.64 -3.00 -4.53
CA PRO A 313 22.31 -3.28 -5.03
C PRO A 313 22.38 -4.22 -6.23
N ASP A 314 22.03 -5.48 -6.02
CA ASP A 314 21.92 -6.46 -7.10
C ASP A 314 20.65 -6.17 -7.94
N LEU A 315 20.87 -5.49 -9.06
CA LEU A 315 19.87 -5.08 -10.03
C LEU A 315 19.63 -6.17 -11.08
N THR A 316 19.47 -7.46 -10.74
CA THR A 316 18.84 -8.41 -11.67
C THR A 316 18.50 -9.73 -10.99
N ARG A 317 17.22 -10.00 -10.75
CA ARG A 317 16.74 -11.39 -10.74
C ARG A 317 15.85 -11.61 -11.94
N GLY A 318 16.50 -12.07 -13.01
CA GLY A 318 15.88 -12.49 -14.27
C GLY A 318 14.88 -13.64 -14.05
N LYS A 319 13.92 -13.71 -14.98
CA LYS A 319 12.98 -14.82 -15.13
C LYS A 319 13.78 -16.13 -15.25
N ARG A 320 13.45 -17.14 -14.45
CA ARG A 320 13.84 -18.53 -14.76
C ARG A 320 12.98 -18.96 -15.94
N ASN A 321 13.61 -19.19 -17.09
CA ASN A 321 13.00 -19.92 -18.18
C ASN A 321 12.98 -21.40 -17.79
N ASP A 322 11.79 -21.95 -17.56
CA ASP A 322 11.59 -23.38 -17.47
C ASP A 322 11.61 -23.96 -18.90
N GLN A 323 12.71 -24.62 -19.27
CA GLN A 323 12.72 -25.62 -20.34
C GLN A 323 13.57 -26.81 -19.92
N ASP A 324 13.06 -27.59 -18.96
CA ASP A 324 13.45 -28.99 -18.82
C ASP A 324 12.54 -29.85 -19.71
N ARG A 325 12.90 -29.97 -20.99
CA ARG A 325 12.34 -31.02 -21.86
C ARG A 325 13.21 -32.26 -21.71
N ARG A 326 12.74 -33.20 -20.89
CA ARG A 326 13.30 -34.55 -20.76
C ARG A 326 13.34 -35.22 -22.14
N LEU A 327 14.54 -35.57 -22.59
CA LEU A 327 14.79 -36.60 -23.59
C LEU A 327 14.50 -37.96 -22.95
N ALA A 328 13.50 -38.66 -23.48
CA ALA A 328 13.42 -40.11 -23.39
C ALA A 328 13.80 -40.65 -24.77
N GLY A 329 14.81 -41.50 -24.82
CA GLY A 329 15.34 -42.08 -26.05
C GLY A 329 14.49 -43.22 -26.61
N ALA A 330 14.74 -43.52 -27.88
CA ALA A 330 14.61 -44.85 -28.49
C ALA A 330 15.38 -44.81 -29.83
N GLY A 331 16.32 -45.73 -30.02
CA GLY A 331 17.10 -45.91 -31.26
C GLY A 331 18.60 -45.87 -31.03
#